data_AF-X1AHY5-F1
#
_entry.id   AF-X1AHY5-F1
#
_cell.length_a   1.000
_cell.length_b   1.000
_cell.length_c   1.000
_cell.angle_alpha   90.00
_cell.angle_beta   90.00
_cell.angle_gamma   90.00
#
_symmetry.space_group_name_H-M   'P 1'
#
loop_
_entity.id
_entity.type
_entity.pdbx_description
1 polymer ?
#
loop_
_entity_poly.entity_id
_entity_poly.type
_entity_poly.pdbx_seq_one_letter_code
_entity_poly.pdbx_strand_id
1 'polypeptide(L)'
;NSRRTGIAKDYDGDGLDNVEELELYKTDPLSSDPDHDGLSDPQELFNYLTNPMIFDKNLDTDGDNLTNVDEVRRYQTNPLISDANSDTDQDGLRNIEEIDFYGTDPTVQDSDGDGLSDGAEIQFNTNPINPDTDQDGFSDSMEIRLRQDPLVPNSSNQAIIGAVILVGLVLLVFLPLLGVIYVLIIFTLDEHRRRRNLPKHQHNNRGYRLFKLLRKPSISNPELLFQRWEEFKTFLMKRINRREFSKKTSK
;
A
#
# COMPACT_ATOMS: atom_id res chain seq x y z
N ASN A 1 -5.52 -22.53 -52.87
CA ASN A 1 -6.76 -22.48 -52.08
C ASN A 1 -6.76 -21.26 -51.20
N SER A 2 -7.71 -20.36 -51.43
CA SER A 2 -7.75 -19.02 -50.83
C SER A 2 -8.40 -19.01 -49.44
N ARG A 3 -7.91 -18.07 -48.61
CA ARG A 3 -8.56 -17.36 -47.48
C ARG A 3 -7.91 -17.63 -46.12
N ARG A 4 -6.95 -16.79 -45.74
CA ARG A 4 -6.65 -16.44 -44.34
C ARG A 4 -6.58 -14.92 -44.25
N THR A 5 -7.73 -14.27 -44.34
CA THR A 5 -7.92 -12.83 -44.06
C THR A 5 -9.20 -12.65 -43.25
N GLY A 6 -9.40 -13.50 -42.25
CA GLY A 6 -10.28 -13.23 -41.13
C GLY A 6 -9.39 -13.30 -39.90
N ILE A 7 -9.40 -12.27 -39.07
CA ILE A 7 -8.81 -12.32 -37.73
C ILE A 7 -9.45 -13.54 -37.08
N ALA A 8 -8.66 -14.57 -36.78
CA ALA A 8 -9.18 -15.73 -36.08
C ALA A 8 -9.72 -15.22 -34.75
N LYS A 9 -10.96 -15.60 -34.46
CA LYS A 9 -11.62 -15.15 -33.23
C LYS A 9 -11.11 -16.03 -32.11
N ASP A 10 -10.83 -15.40 -30.99
CA ASP A 10 -10.46 -16.00 -29.71
C ASP A 10 -11.52 -15.43 -28.76
N TYR A 11 -12.41 -16.31 -28.28
CA TYR A 11 -13.66 -15.92 -27.63
C TYR A 11 -13.54 -15.84 -26.11
N ASP A 12 -12.71 -16.66 -25.49
CA ASP A 12 -12.37 -16.61 -24.07
C ASP A 12 -11.07 -15.84 -23.78
N GLY A 13 -10.25 -15.58 -24.79
CA GLY A 13 -9.07 -14.74 -24.69
C GLY A 13 -7.84 -15.48 -24.17
N ASP A 14 -7.79 -16.81 -24.29
CA ASP A 14 -6.72 -17.64 -23.74
C ASP A 14 -5.48 -17.74 -24.67
N GLY A 15 -5.61 -17.25 -25.91
CA GLY A 15 -4.55 -17.23 -26.91
C GLY A 15 -4.61 -18.38 -27.92
N LEU A 16 -5.58 -19.29 -27.82
CA LEU A 16 -5.98 -20.19 -28.90
C LEU A 16 -7.09 -19.54 -29.72
N ASP A 17 -7.08 -19.77 -31.04
CA ASP A 17 -8.19 -19.33 -31.87
C ASP A 17 -9.29 -20.39 -31.96
N ASN A 18 -10.54 -19.96 -32.05
CA ASN A 18 -11.71 -20.85 -32.03
C ASN A 18 -11.68 -21.92 -33.16
N VAL A 19 -10.94 -21.67 -34.25
CA VAL A 19 -10.80 -22.65 -35.34
C VAL A 19 -9.79 -23.72 -34.92
N GLU A 20 -8.67 -23.33 -34.32
CA GLU A 20 -7.69 -24.25 -33.76
C GLU A 20 -8.30 -25.11 -32.64
N GLU A 21 -9.04 -24.51 -31.73
CA GLU A 21 -9.75 -25.21 -30.66
C GLU A 21 -10.74 -26.25 -31.20
N LEU A 22 -11.61 -25.88 -32.14
CA LEU A 22 -12.60 -26.82 -32.69
C LEU A 22 -12.02 -27.84 -33.68
N GLU A 23 -11.09 -27.43 -34.54
CA GLU A 23 -10.61 -28.27 -35.64
C GLU A 23 -9.40 -29.12 -35.26
N LEU A 24 -8.48 -28.60 -34.45
CA LEU A 24 -7.21 -29.24 -34.10
C LEU A 24 -7.24 -29.84 -32.70
N TYR A 25 -7.53 -29.03 -31.67
CA TYR A 25 -7.35 -29.42 -30.27
C TYR A 25 -8.58 -30.08 -29.62
N LYS A 26 -9.76 -29.88 -30.21
CA LYS A 26 -11.06 -30.39 -29.71
C LYS A 26 -11.42 -29.87 -28.31
N THR A 27 -11.09 -28.62 -28.04
CA THR A 27 -11.39 -27.89 -26.80
C THR A 27 -12.64 -27.01 -26.93
N ASP A 28 -13.07 -26.33 -25.86
CA ASP A 28 -14.26 -25.45 -25.83
C ASP A 28 -13.88 -23.98 -26.03
N PRO A 29 -14.19 -23.35 -27.19
CA PRO A 29 -13.82 -21.97 -27.49
C PRO A 29 -14.45 -20.87 -26.64
N LEU A 30 -15.18 -21.23 -25.61
CA LEU A 30 -15.86 -20.29 -24.72
C LEU A 30 -15.31 -20.36 -23.30
N SER A 31 -14.32 -21.22 -23.05
CA SER A 31 -13.80 -21.51 -21.73
C SER A 31 -12.30 -21.75 -21.82
N SER A 32 -11.54 -20.85 -21.21
CA SER A 32 -10.08 -20.98 -21.08
C SER A 32 -9.62 -22.06 -20.09
N ASP A 33 -10.55 -22.76 -19.44
CA ASP A 33 -10.35 -23.87 -18.50
C ASP A 33 -11.66 -24.72 -18.47
N PRO A 34 -11.92 -25.55 -19.50
CA PRO A 34 -13.19 -26.25 -19.70
C PRO A 34 -13.48 -27.31 -18.64
N ASP A 35 -12.46 -27.99 -18.11
CA ASP A 35 -12.64 -29.01 -17.09
C ASP A 35 -12.56 -28.47 -15.65
N HIS A 36 -12.15 -27.21 -15.49
CA HIS A 36 -12.12 -26.45 -14.24
C HIS A 36 -11.13 -27.02 -13.22
N ASP A 37 -10.06 -27.66 -13.69
CA ASP A 37 -9.01 -28.19 -12.83
C ASP A 37 -8.01 -27.11 -12.36
N GLY A 38 -7.99 -26.00 -13.09
CA GLY A 38 -7.21 -24.80 -12.81
C GLY A 38 -6.09 -24.52 -13.80
N LEU A 39 -5.80 -25.39 -14.76
CA LEU A 39 -4.92 -25.12 -15.89
C LEU A 39 -5.75 -24.66 -17.09
N SER A 40 -5.14 -23.84 -17.94
CA SER A 40 -5.78 -23.45 -19.21
C SER A 40 -5.41 -24.39 -20.34
N ASP A 41 -6.28 -24.51 -21.32
CA ASP A 41 -6.13 -25.37 -22.49
C ASP A 41 -4.77 -25.18 -23.18
N PRO A 42 -4.28 -23.94 -23.41
CA PRO A 42 -2.97 -23.74 -24.02
C PRO A 42 -1.83 -24.21 -23.10
N GLN A 43 -1.97 -24.04 -21.79
CA GLN A 43 -0.99 -24.53 -20.81
C GLN A 43 -0.90 -26.05 -20.85
N GLU A 44 -2.05 -26.71 -20.84
CA GLU A 44 -2.14 -28.16 -20.89
C GLU A 44 -1.65 -28.73 -22.23
N LEU A 45 -2.03 -28.12 -23.36
CA LEU A 45 -1.66 -28.61 -24.69
C LEU A 45 -0.19 -28.39 -25.03
N PHE A 46 0.41 -27.27 -24.60
CA PHE A 46 1.74 -26.88 -25.05
C PHE A 46 2.82 -26.93 -23.98
N ASN A 47 2.46 -26.73 -22.71
CA ASN A 47 3.45 -26.66 -21.63
C ASN A 47 3.51 -27.98 -20.86
N TYR A 48 2.35 -28.56 -20.51
CA TYR A 48 2.29 -29.68 -19.56
C TYR A 48 1.90 -31.02 -20.19
N LEU A 49 1.44 -30.98 -21.44
CA LEU A 49 1.03 -32.14 -22.23
C LEU A 49 -0.07 -32.98 -21.53
N THR A 50 -0.96 -32.30 -20.80
CA THR A 50 -2.16 -32.84 -20.15
C THR A 50 -3.39 -32.70 -21.05
N ASN A 51 -4.58 -33.03 -20.56
CA ASN A 51 -5.79 -33.04 -21.36
C ASN A 51 -6.81 -32.00 -20.87
N PRO A 52 -7.07 -30.93 -21.65
CA PRO A 52 -7.96 -29.82 -21.24
C PRO A 52 -9.41 -30.17 -20.93
N MET A 53 -9.81 -31.39 -21.25
CA MET A 53 -11.18 -31.89 -21.10
C MET A 53 -11.34 -32.85 -19.92
N ILE A 54 -10.27 -33.15 -19.20
CA ILE A 54 -10.25 -34.15 -18.13
C ILE A 54 -9.81 -33.49 -16.84
N PHE A 55 -10.77 -33.27 -15.95
CA PHE A 55 -10.49 -32.78 -14.60
C PHE A 55 -9.47 -33.69 -13.89
N ASP A 56 -8.22 -33.24 -13.84
CA ASP A 56 -7.11 -33.99 -13.29
C ASP A 56 -6.22 -33.15 -12.35
N LYS A 57 -6.83 -32.23 -11.60
CA LYS A 57 -6.20 -31.36 -10.59
C LYS A 57 -5.14 -31.99 -9.66
N ASN A 58 -5.19 -33.29 -9.41
CA ASN A 58 -4.21 -34.00 -8.58
C ASN A 58 -3.11 -34.72 -9.40
N LEU A 59 -3.01 -34.42 -10.69
CA LEU A 59 -1.98 -34.95 -11.56
C LEU A 59 -0.63 -34.38 -11.16
N ASP A 60 0.33 -35.27 -11.04
CA ASP A 60 1.72 -35.00 -10.72
C ASP A 60 2.53 -35.68 -11.83
N THR A 61 3.01 -34.87 -12.79
CA THR A 61 3.55 -35.38 -14.05
C THR A 61 4.97 -35.90 -13.92
N ASP A 62 5.78 -35.29 -13.07
CA ASP A 62 7.16 -35.71 -12.82
C ASP A 62 7.32 -36.63 -11.60
N GLY A 63 6.28 -36.75 -10.78
CA GLY A 63 6.19 -37.71 -9.67
C GLY A 63 6.90 -37.24 -8.41
N ASP A 64 7.03 -35.93 -8.19
CA ASP A 64 7.76 -35.37 -7.06
C ASP A 64 6.90 -35.02 -5.83
N ASN A 65 5.60 -35.33 -5.91
CA ASN A 65 4.54 -35.07 -4.94
C ASN A 65 4.02 -33.63 -4.89
N LEU A 66 4.37 -32.80 -5.87
CA LEU A 66 3.66 -31.56 -6.16
C LEU A 66 2.67 -31.79 -7.33
N THR A 67 1.49 -31.19 -7.25
CA THR A 67 0.53 -31.30 -8.37
C THR A 67 0.87 -30.27 -9.42
N ASN A 68 0.65 -30.61 -10.70
CA ASN A 68 0.86 -29.68 -11.81
C ASN A 68 0.17 -28.32 -11.56
N VAL A 69 -1.06 -28.35 -11.03
CA VAL A 69 -1.85 -27.15 -10.74
C VAL A 69 -1.18 -26.31 -9.65
N ASP A 70 -0.68 -26.94 -8.58
CA ASP A 70 -0.04 -26.23 -7.48
C ASP A 70 1.30 -25.62 -7.90
N GLU A 71 2.13 -26.38 -8.62
CA GLU A 71 3.40 -25.89 -9.15
C GLU A 71 3.21 -24.67 -10.04
N VAL A 72 2.24 -24.70 -10.95
CA VAL A 72 2.04 -23.62 -11.92
C VAL A 72 1.40 -22.40 -11.28
N ARG A 73 0.38 -22.60 -10.43
CA ARG A 73 -0.44 -21.50 -9.93
C ARG A 73 0.03 -20.93 -8.61
N ARG A 74 0.60 -21.77 -7.75
CA ARG A 74 0.93 -21.42 -6.38
C ARG A 74 2.41 -21.15 -6.22
N TYR A 75 3.25 -22.02 -6.78
CA TYR A 75 4.70 -21.99 -6.55
C TYR A 75 5.50 -21.47 -7.74
N GLN A 76 4.88 -21.33 -8.91
CA GLN A 76 5.52 -20.92 -10.16
C GLN A 76 6.75 -21.76 -10.53
N THR A 77 6.76 -23.03 -10.11
CA THR A 77 7.76 -24.05 -10.47
C THR A 77 7.37 -24.77 -11.76
N ASN A 78 8.19 -25.72 -12.21
CA ASN A 78 7.97 -26.40 -13.48
C ASN A 78 7.49 -27.85 -13.27
N PRO A 79 6.23 -28.17 -13.62
CA PRO A 79 5.61 -29.48 -13.35
C PRO A 79 6.13 -30.65 -14.20
N LEU A 80 7.18 -30.41 -14.98
CA LEU A 80 7.89 -31.44 -15.75
C LEU A 80 9.28 -31.72 -15.19
N ILE A 81 9.68 -31.05 -14.11
CA ILE A 81 10.99 -31.16 -13.50
C ILE A 81 10.80 -31.48 -12.03
N SER A 82 11.14 -32.72 -11.66
CA SER A 82 11.13 -33.18 -10.27
C SER A 82 12.11 -32.34 -9.43
N ASP A 83 11.62 -31.26 -8.86
CA ASP A 83 12.37 -30.22 -8.18
C ASP A 83 11.93 -30.02 -6.73
N ALA A 84 10.93 -30.75 -6.24
CA ALA A 84 10.50 -30.76 -4.85
C ALA A 84 11.66 -30.97 -3.84
N ASN A 85 12.70 -31.73 -4.21
CA ASN A 85 13.89 -31.94 -3.35
C ASN A 85 15.07 -31.01 -3.67
N SER A 86 14.90 -30.08 -4.61
CA SER A 86 15.86 -29.03 -4.94
C SER A 86 15.65 -27.82 -4.02
N ASP A 87 16.60 -26.88 -4.10
CA ASP A 87 16.62 -25.59 -3.41
C ASP A 87 16.70 -24.54 -4.50
N THR A 88 15.54 -24.04 -4.93
CA THR A 88 15.39 -23.29 -6.20
C THR A 88 15.90 -21.86 -6.08
N ASP A 89 15.66 -21.22 -4.94
CA ASP A 89 16.06 -19.85 -4.65
C ASP A 89 17.38 -19.75 -3.85
N GLN A 90 17.95 -20.89 -3.43
CA GLN A 90 19.26 -21.01 -2.79
C GLN A 90 19.29 -20.35 -1.40
N ASP A 91 18.20 -20.48 -0.67
CA ASP A 91 18.04 -19.95 0.69
C ASP A 91 18.48 -20.94 1.78
N GLY A 92 18.65 -22.22 1.40
CA GLY A 92 19.05 -23.32 2.26
C GLY A 92 17.93 -24.27 2.70
N LEU A 93 16.70 -24.08 2.20
CA LEU A 93 15.56 -24.99 2.34
C LEU A 93 15.28 -25.71 1.01
N ARG A 94 14.65 -26.89 1.08
CA ARG A 94 14.16 -27.54 -0.13
C ARG A 94 12.77 -27.02 -0.46
N ASN A 95 12.43 -26.99 -1.75
CA ASN A 95 11.10 -26.59 -2.23
C ASN A 95 9.96 -27.28 -1.43
N ILE A 96 10.05 -28.59 -1.22
CA ILE A 96 9.04 -29.34 -0.46
C ILE A 96 8.99 -28.96 1.02
N GLU A 97 10.13 -28.57 1.62
CA GLU A 97 10.18 -28.17 3.02
C GLU A 97 9.48 -26.82 3.24
N GLU A 98 9.76 -25.88 2.35
CA GLU A 98 9.12 -24.58 2.27
C GLU A 98 7.60 -24.73 2.13
N ILE A 99 7.17 -25.60 1.21
CA ILE A 99 5.76 -25.85 0.92
C ILE A 99 5.03 -26.53 2.08
N ASP A 100 5.56 -27.64 2.59
CA ASP A 100 4.84 -28.51 3.54
C ASP A 100 4.94 -28.03 5.00
N PHE A 101 6.05 -27.38 5.38
CA PHE A 101 6.33 -27.07 6.79
C PHE A 101 6.32 -25.57 7.11
N TYR A 102 6.87 -24.73 6.23
CA TYR A 102 7.09 -23.32 6.53
C TYR A 102 6.07 -22.38 5.91
N GLY A 103 5.42 -22.81 4.81
CA GLY A 103 4.45 -22.00 4.08
C GLY A 103 5.09 -20.84 3.32
N THR A 104 6.38 -20.96 2.99
CA THR A 104 7.19 -19.99 2.24
C THR A 104 7.08 -20.25 0.73
N ASP A 105 7.61 -19.34 -0.09
CA ASP A 105 7.60 -19.45 -1.55
C ASP A 105 8.96 -20.00 -2.04
N PRO A 106 9.01 -21.19 -2.66
CA PRO A 106 10.27 -21.84 -3.05
C PRO A 106 11.08 -21.10 -4.12
N THR A 107 10.53 -20.01 -4.65
CA THR A 107 11.20 -19.16 -5.64
C THR A 107 11.68 -17.83 -5.07
N VAL A 108 11.48 -17.58 -3.77
CA VAL A 108 11.73 -16.29 -3.10
C VAL A 108 12.52 -16.50 -1.82
N GLN A 109 13.80 -16.11 -1.87
CA GLN A 109 14.75 -16.29 -0.77
C GLN A 109 14.30 -15.73 0.60
N ASP A 110 13.43 -14.72 0.62
CA ASP A 110 12.99 -13.95 1.78
C ASP A 110 11.49 -13.68 1.62
N SER A 111 10.67 -14.58 2.17
CA SER A 111 9.23 -14.65 1.93
C SER A 111 8.44 -13.50 2.57
N ASP A 112 8.92 -12.95 3.69
CA ASP A 112 8.27 -11.84 4.38
C ASP A 112 8.90 -10.46 4.13
N GLY A 113 10.08 -10.44 3.50
CA GLY A 113 10.77 -9.26 3.03
C GLY A 113 11.47 -8.47 4.15
N ASP A 114 11.81 -9.10 5.27
CA ASP A 114 12.47 -8.44 6.39
C ASP A 114 14.00 -8.30 6.20
N GLY A 115 14.57 -9.07 5.26
CA GLY A 115 15.99 -9.10 4.93
C GLY A 115 16.78 -10.28 5.50
N LEU A 116 16.13 -11.25 6.15
CA LEU A 116 16.64 -12.60 6.38
C LEU A 116 16.13 -13.53 5.29
N SER A 117 16.90 -14.58 4.97
CA SER A 117 16.36 -15.62 4.10
C SER A 117 15.53 -16.61 4.92
N ASP A 118 14.55 -17.29 4.32
CA ASP A 118 13.66 -18.20 5.05
C ASP A 118 14.49 -19.29 5.76
N GLY A 119 15.47 -19.87 5.07
CA GLY A 119 16.43 -20.82 5.64
C GLY A 119 17.32 -20.25 6.74
N ALA A 120 17.62 -18.94 6.74
CA ALA A 120 18.31 -18.29 7.84
C ALA A 120 17.40 -18.11 9.05
N GLU A 121 16.14 -17.75 8.83
CA GLU A 121 15.14 -17.61 9.89
C GLU A 121 14.91 -18.90 10.64
N ILE A 122 14.84 -20.03 9.92
CA ILE A 122 14.79 -21.35 10.56
C ILE A 122 16.01 -21.62 11.46
N GLN A 123 17.20 -21.15 11.07
CA GLN A 123 18.40 -21.27 11.91
C GLN A 123 18.33 -20.39 13.17
N PHE A 124 17.69 -19.23 13.08
CA PHE A 124 17.49 -18.31 14.20
C PHE A 124 16.22 -18.61 15.01
N ASN A 125 15.38 -19.55 14.56
CA ASN A 125 14.07 -19.91 15.11
C ASN A 125 13.05 -18.76 15.03
N THR A 126 13.21 -17.86 14.07
CA THR A 126 12.21 -16.84 13.72
C THR A 126 11.20 -17.43 12.73
N ASN A 127 10.16 -16.67 12.40
CA ASN A 127 9.06 -17.11 11.56
C ASN A 127 9.18 -16.53 10.14
N PRO A 128 9.46 -17.35 9.11
CA PRO A 128 9.80 -16.88 7.77
C PRO A 128 8.66 -16.25 6.95
N ILE A 129 7.47 -16.16 7.54
CA ILE A 129 6.31 -15.48 6.96
C ILE A 129 5.86 -14.30 7.82
N ASN A 130 6.70 -13.84 8.75
CA ASN A 130 6.38 -12.76 9.66
C ASN A 130 7.62 -11.94 10.01
N PRO A 131 7.72 -10.70 9.49
CA PRO A 131 8.98 -9.94 9.48
C PRO A 131 9.39 -9.39 10.85
N ASP A 132 8.66 -9.72 11.92
CA ASP A 132 8.82 -9.29 13.31
C ASP A 132 8.21 -10.39 14.20
N THR A 133 9.01 -11.41 14.52
CA THR A 133 8.54 -12.65 15.14
C THR A 133 7.90 -12.41 16.51
N ASP A 134 8.47 -11.49 17.29
CA ASP A 134 8.00 -11.20 18.65
C ASP A 134 7.01 -10.03 18.75
N GLN A 135 6.79 -9.32 17.63
CA GLN A 135 5.84 -8.23 17.45
C GLN A 135 6.14 -7.01 18.30
N ASP A 136 7.43 -6.72 18.52
CA ASP A 136 7.86 -5.56 19.28
C ASP A 136 8.04 -4.26 18.45
N GLY A 137 7.97 -4.38 17.12
CA GLY A 137 8.11 -3.31 16.15
C GLY A 137 9.49 -3.20 15.50
N PHE A 138 10.40 -4.13 15.76
CA PHE A 138 11.66 -4.29 15.05
C PHE A 138 11.63 -5.58 14.24
N SER A 139 12.26 -5.57 13.06
CA SER A 139 12.32 -6.78 12.26
C SER A 139 13.36 -7.75 12.80
N ASP A 140 13.16 -9.05 12.58
CA ASP A 140 14.07 -10.09 13.03
C ASP A 140 15.49 -9.85 12.49
N SER A 141 15.60 -9.46 11.21
CA SER A 141 16.86 -9.08 10.55
C SER A 141 17.58 -7.92 11.23
N MET A 142 16.81 -6.96 11.77
CA MET A 142 17.36 -5.80 12.47
C MET A 142 17.89 -6.22 13.83
N GLU A 143 17.13 -7.02 14.56
CA GLU A 143 17.50 -7.46 15.90
C GLU A 143 18.76 -8.33 15.88
N ILE A 144 18.84 -9.30 14.97
CA ILE A 144 20.03 -10.14 14.80
C ILE A 144 21.26 -9.29 14.46
N ARG A 145 21.13 -8.34 13.53
CA ARG A 145 22.21 -7.41 13.17
C ARG A 145 22.67 -6.56 14.36
N LEU A 146 21.76 -6.21 15.27
CA LEU A 146 22.04 -5.48 16.50
C LEU A 146 22.42 -6.38 17.69
N ARG A 147 22.51 -7.71 17.49
CA ARG A 147 22.76 -8.72 18.52
C ARG A 147 21.72 -8.69 19.65
N GLN A 148 20.47 -8.45 19.27
CA GLN A 148 19.29 -8.60 20.12
C GLN A 148 18.67 -9.98 19.88
N ASP A 149 17.70 -10.34 20.71
CA ASP A 149 17.03 -11.65 20.67
C ASP A 149 15.66 -11.45 20.00
N PRO A 150 15.47 -11.94 18.75
CA PRO A 150 14.26 -11.69 17.96
C PRO A 150 13.02 -12.46 18.46
N LEU A 151 13.17 -13.22 19.55
CA LEU A 151 12.10 -14.01 20.15
C LEU A 151 11.58 -13.38 21.45
N VAL A 152 12.09 -12.21 21.84
CA VAL A 152 11.84 -11.61 23.16
C VAL A 152 11.52 -10.12 23.02
N PRO A 153 10.24 -9.74 23.22
CA PRO A 153 9.80 -8.37 22.97
C PRO A 153 10.58 -7.35 23.80
N ASN A 154 11.24 -6.40 23.15
CA ASN A 154 11.96 -5.34 23.83
C ASN A 154 11.00 -4.23 24.29
N SER A 155 10.43 -4.46 25.47
CA SER A 155 9.55 -3.50 26.17
C SER A 155 10.15 -2.08 26.34
N SER A 156 11.48 -1.95 26.31
CA SER A 156 12.14 -0.64 26.38
C SER A 156 11.96 0.16 25.09
N ASN A 157 11.97 -0.51 23.94
CA ASN A 157 11.86 0.14 22.64
C ASN A 157 10.40 0.44 22.28
N GLN A 158 9.44 -0.42 22.67
CA GLN A 158 8.01 -0.11 22.54
C GLN A 158 7.62 1.16 23.29
N ALA A 159 8.20 1.39 24.48
CA ALA A 159 7.98 2.63 25.23
C ALA A 159 8.53 3.85 24.48
N ILE A 160 9.67 3.72 23.79
CA ILE A 160 10.28 4.80 23.00
C ILE A 160 9.47 5.07 21.74
N ILE A 161 9.06 4.06 20.98
CA ILE A 161 8.22 4.21 19.78
C ILE A 161 6.88 4.84 20.16
N GLY A 162 6.23 4.33 21.20
CA GLY A 162 5.01 4.92 21.74
C GLY A 162 5.20 6.38 22.16
N ALA A 163 6.32 6.71 22.80
CA ALA A 163 6.65 8.09 23.17
C ALA A 163 6.90 8.99 21.94
N VAL A 164 7.59 8.51 20.90
CA VAL A 164 7.85 9.27 19.66
C VAL A 164 6.56 9.54 18.90
N ILE A 165 5.70 8.53 18.75
CA ILE A 165 4.37 8.69 18.13
C ILE A 165 3.54 9.69 18.93
N LEU A 166 3.53 9.59 20.26
CA LEU A 166 2.82 10.52 21.13
C LEU A 166 3.34 11.95 20.98
N VAL A 167 4.66 12.15 20.97
CA VAL A 167 5.28 13.47 20.74
C VAL A 167 4.90 14.02 19.37
N GLY A 168 4.94 13.19 18.32
CA GLY A 168 4.51 13.57 16.97
C GLY A 168 3.05 14.01 16.92
N LEU A 169 2.14 13.26 17.55
CA LEU A 169 0.72 13.61 17.65
C LEU A 169 0.48 14.90 18.44
N VAL A 170 1.20 15.09 19.56
CA VAL A 170 1.17 16.32 20.33
C VAL A 170 1.64 17.50 19.47
N LEU A 171 2.76 17.39 18.77
CA LEU A 171 3.24 18.46 17.90
C LEU A 171 2.24 18.78 16.78
N LEU A 172 1.63 17.76 16.16
CA LEU A 172 0.63 17.93 15.10
C LEU A 172 -0.61 18.72 15.57
N VAL A 173 -1.05 18.51 16.81
CA VAL A 173 -2.21 19.21 17.39
C VAL A 173 -1.85 20.59 17.96
N PHE A 174 -0.69 20.72 18.63
CA PHE A 174 -0.34 21.93 19.37
C PHE A 174 0.36 22.99 18.53
N LEU A 175 1.13 22.63 17.49
CA LEU A 175 1.77 23.61 16.60
C LEU A 175 0.75 24.52 15.87
N PRO A 176 -0.36 24.01 15.31
CA PRO A 176 -1.40 24.87 14.73
C PRO A 176 -2.05 25.79 15.76
N LEU A 177 -2.34 25.28 16.96
CA LEU A 177 -2.92 26.05 18.06
C LEU A 177 -2.02 27.22 18.48
N LEU A 178 -0.71 26.97 18.63
CA LEU A 178 0.28 28.01 18.89
C LEU A 178 0.32 29.05 17.77
N GLY A 179 0.21 28.63 16.51
CA GLY A 179 0.10 29.53 15.37
C GLY A 179 -1.13 30.45 15.44
N VAL A 180 -2.29 29.90 15.81
CA VAL A 180 -3.52 30.69 16.00
C VAL A 180 -3.36 31.70 17.14
N ILE A 181 -2.83 31.26 18.28
CA ILE A 181 -2.59 32.13 19.44
C ILE A 181 -1.62 33.27 19.06
N TYR A 182 -0.54 32.96 18.34
CA TYR A 182 0.42 33.96 17.87
C TYR A 182 -0.24 35.03 16.98
N VAL A 183 -1.09 34.62 16.03
CA VAL A 183 -1.85 35.55 15.18
C VAL A 183 -2.79 36.43 16.00
N LEU A 184 -3.47 35.87 17.01
CA LEU A 184 -4.33 36.64 17.92
C LEU A 184 -3.54 37.66 18.74
N ILE A 185 -2.34 37.31 19.22
CA ILE A 185 -1.45 38.25 19.92
C ILE A 185 -1.04 39.40 19.00
N ILE A 186 -0.61 39.11 17.77
CA ILE A 186 -0.26 40.17 16.80
C ILE A 186 -1.47 41.06 16.50
N PHE A 187 -2.66 40.47 16.34
CA PHE A 187 -3.89 41.20 16.07
C PHE A 187 -4.28 42.13 17.22
N THR A 188 -4.25 41.64 18.46
CA THR A 188 -4.56 42.44 19.66
C THR A 188 -3.54 43.56 19.89
N LEU A 189 -2.26 43.31 19.64
CA LEU A 189 -1.21 44.33 19.68
C LEU A 189 -1.37 45.38 18.56
N ASP A 190 -1.77 44.98 17.36
CA ASP A 190 -2.10 45.90 16.26
C ASP A 190 -3.31 46.77 16.62
N GLU A 191 -4.36 46.18 17.20
CA GLU A 191 -5.55 46.91 17.63
C GLU A 191 -5.23 47.90 18.75
N HIS A 192 -4.40 47.50 19.73
CA HIS A 192 -3.97 48.39 20.80
C HIS A 192 -3.12 49.56 20.27
N ARG A 193 -2.24 49.32 19.28
CA ARG A 193 -1.47 50.39 18.61
C ARG A 193 -2.38 51.35 17.83
N ARG A 194 -3.36 50.82 17.10
CA ARG A 194 -4.34 51.66 16.38
C ARG A 194 -5.13 52.54 17.34
N ARG A 195 -5.57 52.02 18.48
CA ARG A 195 -6.30 52.79 19.50
C ARG A 195 -5.47 53.93 20.12
N ARG A 196 -4.15 53.77 20.26
CA ARG A 196 -3.26 54.84 20.76
C ARG A 196 -3.02 55.96 19.73
N ASN A 197 -3.09 55.66 18.44
CA ASN A 197 -2.79 56.61 17.36
C ASN A 197 -4.04 57.24 16.69
N LEU A 198 -5.23 57.08 17.28
CA LEU A 198 -6.47 57.66 16.77
C LEU A 198 -6.66 59.11 17.28
N PRO A 199 -6.75 60.13 16.39
CA PRO A 199 -7.07 61.50 16.80
C PRO A 199 -8.51 61.60 17.34
N LYS A 200 -8.70 62.40 18.40
CA LYS A 200 -9.92 62.46 19.25
C LYS A 200 -11.26 62.78 18.54
N HIS A 201 -11.30 63.05 17.24
CA HIS A 201 -12.51 63.49 16.53
C HIS A 201 -13.12 62.50 15.52
N GLN A 202 -12.74 61.22 15.53
CA GLN A 202 -13.38 60.23 14.64
C GLN A 202 -13.68 58.88 15.31
N HIS A 203 -14.47 58.92 16.40
CA HIS A 203 -15.19 57.72 16.87
C HIS A 203 -16.38 57.43 15.96
N ASN A 204 -16.15 56.87 14.77
CA ASN A 204 -17.21 56.30 13.94
C ASN A 204 -16.91 54.84 13.61
N ASN A 205 -17.45 53.95 14.46
CA ASN A 205 -17.94 52.57 14.28
C ASN A 205 -17.51 51.72 13.06
N ARG A 206 -16.29 51.83 12.53
CA ARG A 206 -15.81 50.97 11.42
C ARG A 206 -15.14 49.67 11.88
N GLY A 207 -14.63 49.59 13.12
CA GLY A 207 -13.95 48.39 13.65
C GLY A 207 -14.88 47.21 14.01
N TYR A 208 -16.16 47.49 14.30
CA TYR A 208 -17.11 46.48 14.79
C TYR A 208 -17.69 45.55 13.73
N ARG A 209 -17.44 45.80 12.42
CA ARG A 209 -17.99 44.94 11.36
C ARG A 209 -17.35 43.55 11.31
N LEU A 210 -16.06 43.43 11.65
CA LEU A 210 -15.36 42.13 11.62
C LEU A 210 -15.85 41.19 12.73
N PHE A 211 -16.07 41.72 13.93
CA PHE A 211 -16.60 40.97 15.08
C PHE A 211 -18.07 40.57 14.90
N LYS A 212 -18.86 41.30 14.09
CA LYS A 212 -20.26 40.94 13.81
C LYS A 212 -20.39 39.68 12.93
N LEU A 213 -19.37 39.35 12.14
CA LEU A 213 -19.34 38.11 11.34
C LEU A 213 -18.94 36.89 12.18
N LEU A 214 -18.11 37.08 13.21
CA LEU A 214 -17.66 36.02 14.12
C LEU A 214 -18.65 35.71 15.26
N ARG A 215 -19.64 36.59 15.51
CA ARG A 215 -20.55 36.50 16.66
C ARG A 215 -21.96 36.04 16.29
N LYS A 216 -22.10 34.95 15.53
CA LYS A 216 -23.37 34.21 15.42
C LYS A 216 -23.19 32.79 15.93
N PRO A 217 -23.87 32.39 17.02
CA PRO A 217 -23.75 31.05 17.57
C PRO A 217 -24.70 30.13 16.81
N SER A 218 -24.15 29.30 15.94
CA SER A 218 -24.74 28.01 15.58
C SER A 218 -23.62 27.20 14.93
N ILE A 219 -22.94 26.42 15.77
CA ILE A 219 -21.86 25.51 15.39
C ILE A 219 -22.46 24.11 15.53
N SER A 220 -22.90 23.54 14.42
CA SER A 220 -23.26 22.12 14.35
C SER A 220 -22.98 21.49 12.98
N ASN A 221 -22.46 22.24 12.00
CA ASN A 221 -22.11 21.71 10.68
C ASN A 221 -20.63 22.04 10.33
N PRO A 222 -19.74 21.03 10.24
CA PRO A 222 -18.32 21.22 9.94
C PRO A 222 -18.05 21.75 8.52
N GLU A 223 -18.95 21.50 7.56
CA GLU A 223 -18.78 21.98 6.18
C GLU A 223 -18.99 23.50 6.08
N LEU A 224 -19.88 24.03 6.90
CA LEU A 224 -20.10 25.47 7.03
C LEU A 224 -18.92 26.19 7.70
N LEU A 225 -18.17 25.49 8.56
CA LEU A 225 -16.94 26.01 9.17
C LEU A 225 -15.82 26.10 8.15
N PHE A 226 -15.65 25.06 7.31
CA PHE A 226 -14.65 25.06 6.25
C PHE A 226 -14.91 26.15 5.21
N GLN A 227 -16.17 26.33 4.79
CA GLN A 227 -16.53 27.39 3.84
C GLN A 227 -16.27 28.80 4.40
N ARG A 228 -16.61 29.04 5.68
CA ARG A 228 -16.32 30.31 6.37
C ARG A 228 -14.83 30.55 6.57
N TRP A 229 -14.05 29.48 6.77
CA TRP A 229 -12.61 29.55 6.86
C TRP A 229 -11.99 29.98 5.53
N GLU A 230 -12.43 29.41 4.41
CA GLU A 230 -11.93 29.78 3.08
C GLU A 230 -12.33 31.22 2.68
N GLU A 231 -13.53 31.68 3.06
CA GLU A 231 -13.92 33.09 2.89
C GLU A 231 -13.02 34.04 3.70
N PHE A 232 -12.72 33.68 4.94
CA PHE A 232 -11.85 34.47 5.82
C PHE A 232 -10.40 34.51 5.31
N LYS A 233 -9.88 33.36 4.87
CA LYS A 233 -8.55 33.22 4.25
C LYS A 233 -8.45 34.06 2.98
N THR A 234 -9.46 34.02 2.12
CA THR A 234 -9.51 34.83 0.89
C THR A 234 -9.55 36.33 1.19
N PHE A 235 -10.30 36.73 2.22
CA PHE A 235 -10.33 38.12 2.69
C PHE A 235 -8.98 38.60 3.21
N LEU A 236 -8.29 37.77 4.00
CA LEU A 236 -6.93 38.06 4.50
C LEU A 236 -5.94 38.21 3.35
N MET A 237 -5.94 37.27 2.40
CA MET A 237 -5.04 37.30 1.23
C MET A 237 -5.24 38.56 0.38
N LYS A 238 -6.50 38.96 0.11
CA LYS A 238 -6.80 40.22 -0.59
C LYS A 238 -6.28 41.46 0.17
N ARG A 239 -6.25 41.42 1.50
CA ARG A 239 -5.79 42.54 2.33
C ARG A 239 -4.26 42.61 2.43
N ILE A 240 -3.59 41.45 2.41
CA ILE A 240 -2.13 41.34 2.35
C ILE A 240 -1.62 41.84 0.98
N ASN A 241 -2.21 41.37 -0.13
CA ASN A 241 -1.79 41.79 -1.47
C ASN A 241 -1.99 43.29 -1.75
N ARG A 242 -3.00 43.93 -1.15
CA ARG A 242 -3.16 45.41 -1.23
C ARG A 242 -2.05 46.18 -0.51
N ARG A 243 -1.43 45.60 0.53
CA ARG A 243 -0.29 46.21 1.23
C ARG A 243 1.01 46.08 0.44
N GLU A 244 1.17 45.01 -0.33
CA GLU A 244 2.29 44.79 -1.26
C GLU A 244 2.25 45.77 -2.46
N PHE A 245 1.08 45.94 -3.08
CA PHE A 245 0.91 46.87 -4.22
C PHE A 245 1.16 48.34 -3.84
N SER A 246 0.75 48.75 -2.63
CA SER A 246 0.99 50.12 -2.13
C SER A 246 2.47 50.42 -1.87
N LYS A 247 3.32 49.41 -1.66
CA LYS A 247 4.78 49.59 -1.48
C LYS A 247 5.54 49.68 -2.80
N LYS A 248 5.00 49.09 -3.89
CA LYS A 248 5.62 49.12 -5.22
C LYS A 248 5.39 50.42 -6.00
N THR A 249 4.36 51.21 -5.66
CA THR A 249 4.06 52.51 -6.31
C THR A 249 4.69 53.72 -5.60
N SER A 250 5.57 53.50 -4.62
CA SER A 250 6.19 54.53 -3.78
C SER A 250 7.75 54.49 -3.84
N LYS A 251 8.32 53.83 -4.84
CA LYS A 251 9.77 53.84 -5.11
C LYS A 251 10.05 54.51 -6.43
#